data_AF-A0A920G6J9-F1
#
_entry.id   AF-A0A920G6J9-F1
#
_cell.length_a   1.000
_cell.length_b   1.000
_cell.length_c   1.000
_cell.angle_alpha   90.00
_cell.angle_beta   90.00
_cell.angle_gamma   90.00
#
_symmetry.space_group_name_H-M   'P 1'
#
loop_
_entity.id
_entity.type
_entity.pdbx_description
1 polymer ?
#
loop_
_entity_poly.entity_id
_entity_poly.type
_entity_poly.pdbx_seq_one_letter_code
_entity_poly.pdbx_strand_id
1 'polypeptide(L)'
;MPLGSRPARRKLDGGIESLRAIPGYLHGCRTAYVAAWLGAGEALQSALESGKLEMIREMLREWPFFRARLSMLEMVFAKSDHTLSAHYDQLLVEPDLASVGQRLRHQLQRDIDTLLSILE
;
A
#
# COMPACT_ATOMS: atom_id res chain seq x y z
N MET A 1 -3.41 20.12 14.86
CA MET A 1 -3.19 21.29 13.98
C MET A 1 -4.26 21.29 12.88
N PRO A 2 -4.98 22.40 12.63
CA PRO A 2 -6.04 22.44 11.62
C PRO A 2 -5.44 22.60 10.22
N LEU A 3 -5.06 21.49 9.59
CA LEU A 3 -4.43 21.46 8.27
C LEU A 3 -5.44 21.51 7.09
N GLY A 4 -6.74 21.45 7.36
CA GLY A 4 -7.76 21.44 6.31
C GLY A 4 -9.08 22.07 6.75
N SER A 5 -9.88 22.51 5.77
CA SER A 5 -11.17 23.19 5.97
C SER A 5 -12.31 22.27 6.41
N ARG A 6 -12.12 20.94 6.30
CA ARG A 6 -13.14 19.93 6.60
C ARG A 6 -12.69 18.99 7.73
N PRO A 7 -13.61 18.56 8.60
CA PRO A 7 -13.30 17.59 9.65
C PRO A 7 -12.87 16.24 9.04
N ALA A 8 -11.87 15.61 9.68
CA ALA A 8 -11.27 14.38 9.17
C ALA A 8 -12.21 13.16 9.19
N ARG A 9 -13.19 13.15 10.10
CA ARG A 9 -14.20 12.09 10.23
C ARG A 9 -15.61 12.62 9.99
N ARG A 10 -16.51 11.72 9.56
CA ARG A 10 -17.95 12.01 9.42
C ARG A 10 -18.69 11.91 10.77
N LYS A 11 -18.31 10.94 11.60
CA LYS A 11 -18.77 10.77 13.00
C LYS A 11 -17.54 10.65 13.90
N LEU A 12 -17.63 11.16 15.12
CA LEU A 12 -16.50 11.17 16.07
C LEU A 12 -16.23 9.79 16.70
N ASP A 13 -17.24 8.91 16.76
CA ASP A 13 -17.16 7.59 17.42
C ASP A 13 -16.91 6.40 16.47
N GLY A 14 -16.82 6.64 15.16
CA GLY A 14 -16.66 5.56 14.18
C GLY A 14 -15.20 5.17 13.95
N GLY A 15 -14.95 3.94 13.54
CA GLY A 15 -13.65 3.41 13.15
C GLY A 15 -13.17 3.92 11.79
N ILE A 16 -12.45 3.06 11.05
CA ILE A 16 -11.86 3.37 9.73
C ILE A 16 -12.94 3.81 8.73
N GLU A 17 -14.14 3.24 8.81
CA GLU A 17 -15.29 3.53 7.95
C GLU A 17 -15.81 4.97 8.07
N SER A 18 -15.51 5.64 9.19
CA SER A 18 -15.91 7.04 9.42
C SER A 18 -14.88 8.05 8.91
N LEU A 19 -13.66 7.59 8.59
CA LEU A 19 -12.55 8.41 8.13
C LEU A 19 -12.78 8.83 6.67
N ARG A 20 -12.55 10.10 6.36
CA ARG A 20 -12.59 10.55 4.96
C ARG A 20 -11.31 10.12 4.23
N ALA A 21 -11.43 9.86 2.93
CA ALA A 21 -10.32 9.41 2.08
C ALA A 21 -9.11 10.35 2.09
N ILE A 22 -9.34 11.68 2.06
CA ILE A 22 -8.26 12.70 2.04
C ILE A 22 -7.42 12.67 3.34
N PRO A 23 -8.01 12.71 4.55
CA PRO A 23 -7.27 12.48 5.80
C PRO A 23 -6.48 11.17 5.83
N GLY A 24 -7.07 10.05 5.40
CA GLY A 24 -6.35 8.76 5.38
C GLY A 24 -5.10 8.81 4.49
N TYR A 25 -5.23 9.44 3.32
CA TYR A 25 -4.13 9.59 2.37
C TYR A 25 -3.05 10.56 2.88
N LEU A 26 -3.43 11.70 3.47
CA LEU A 26 -2.47 12.72 3.94
C LEU A 26 -1.67 12.31 5.18
N HIS A 27 -2.26 11.54 6.10
CA HIS A 27 -1.51 10.98 7.23
C HIS A 27 -0.63 9.81 6.79
N GLY A 28 -1.09 8.99 5.83
CA GLY A 28 -0.34 7.85 5.29
C GLY A 28 0.80 8.22 4.33
N CYS A 29 0.76 9.39 3.70
CA CYS A 29 1.83 9.89 2.81
C CYS A 29 3.24 9.92 3.47
N ARG A 30 3.34 9.95 4.80
CA ARG A 30 4.62 10.03 5.52
C ARG A 30 5.15 8.70 6.04
N THR A 31 4.30 7.68 6.20
CA THR A 31 4.68 6.45 6.92
C THR A 31 4.31 5.14 6.23
N ALA A 32 3.44 5.15 5.22
CA ALA A 32 3.26 4.12 4.20
C ALA A 32 1.90 4.34 3.54
N TYR A 33 1.86 4.29 2.21
CA TYR A 33 0.63 4.34 1.42
C TYR A 33 -0.18 3.04 1.52
N VAL A 34 -0.37 2.48 2.72
CA VAL A 34 -1.00 1.16 2.93
C VAL A 34 -2.34 1.07 2.19
N ALA A 35 -3.16 2.13 2.23
CA ALA A 35 -4.43 2.15 1.52
C ALA A 35 -4.33 2.09 -0.03
N ALA A 36 -3.18 2.40 -0.61
CA ALA A 36 -2.97 2.43 -2.06
C ALA A 36 -2.46 1.09 -2.63
N TRP A 37 -1.78 0.27 -1.82
CA TRP A 37 -1.17 -0.98 -2.29
C TRP A 37 -1.67 -2.24 -1.57
N LEU A 38 -2.24 -2.15 -0.37
CA LEU A 38 -2.64 -3.31 0.42
C LEU A 38 -3.61 -4.20 -0.36
N GLY A 39 -3.26 -5.49 -0.44
CA GLY A 39 -4.01 -6.54 -1.14
C GLY A 39 -3.71 -6.67 -2.64
N ALA A 40 -3.04 -5.68 -3.27
CA ALA A 40 -2.70 -5.77 -4.68
C ALA A 40 -1.56 -6.77 -4.94
N GLY A 41 -0.48 -6.70 -4.17
CA GLY A 41 0.65 -7.62 -4.36
C GLY A 41 0.31 -9.06 -3.96
N GLU A 42 -0.47 -9.27 -2.89
CA GLU A 42 -0.96 -10.59 -2.51
C GLU A 42 -1.80 -11.25 -3.62
N ALA A 43 -2.68 -10.49 -4.27
CA ALA A 43 -3.46 -10.98 -5.41
C ALA A 43 -2.58 -11.33 -6.62
N LEU A 44 -1.54 -10.53 -6.89
CA LEU A 44 -0.57 -10.81 -7.95
C LEU A 44 0.24 -12.07 -7.62
N GLN A 45 0.73 -12.20 -6.39
CA GLN A 45 1.46 -13.38 -5.91
C GLN A 45 0.60 -14.65 -6.08
N SER A 46 -0.65 -14.62 -5.64
CA SER A 46 -1.57 -15.75 -5.79
C SER A 46 -1.79 -16.16 -7.26
N ALA A 47 -1.84 -15.18 -8.16
CA ALA A 47 -1.94 -15.43 -9.59
C ALA A 47 -0.65 -16.05 -10.17
N LEU A 48 0.53 -15.63 -9.71
CA LEU A 48 1.81 -16.22 -10.09
C LEU A 48 1.92 -17.67 -9.61
N GLU A 49 1.56 -17.95 -8.36
CA GLU A 49 1.52 -19.31 -7.80
C GLU A 49 0.55 -20.23 -8.54
N SER A 50 -0.50 -19.65 -9.13
CA SER A 50 -1.44 -20.36 -10.01
C SER A 50 -0.93 -20.54 -11.46
N GLY A 51 0.32 -20.16 -11.76
CA GLY A 51 0.93 -20.29 -13.08
C GLY A 51 0.44 -19.30 -14.13
N LYS A 52 -0.17 -18.16 -13.73
CA LYS A 52 -0.79 -17.19 -14.66
C LYS A 52 0.15 -16.07 -15.12
N LEU A 53 1.46 -16.25 -15.02
CA LEU A 53 2.45 -15.22 -15.37
C LEU A 53 2.28 -14.73 -16.82
N GLU A 54 2.13 -15.64 -17.77
CA GLU A 54 1.99 -15.27 -19.19
C GLU A 54 0.69 -14.50 -19.46
N MET A 55 -0.40 -14.85 -18.79
CA MET A 55 -1.67 -14.09 -18.86
C MET A 55 -1.48 -12.67 -18.31
N ILE A 56 -0.78 -12.50 -17.19
CA ILE A 56 -0.49 -11.18 -16.62
C ILE A 56 0.37 -10.35 -17.58
N ARG A 57 1.38 -10.94 -18.22
CA ARG A 57 2.22 -10.28 -19.23
C ARG A 57 1.46 -9.92 -20.50
N GLU A 58 0.53 -10.77 -20.93
CA GLU A 58 -0.41 -10.45 -22.01
C GLU A 58 -1.30 -9.27 -21.65
N MET A 59 -1.91 -9.28 -20.47
CA MET A 59 -2.71 -8.15 -19.96
C MET A 59 -1.88 -6.86 -19.88
N LEU A 60 -0.60 -6.93 -19.51
CA LEU A 60 0.28 -5.75 -19.50
C LEU A 60 0.52 -5.16 -20.89
N ARG A 61 0.61 -6.00 -21.92
CA ARG A 61 0.85 -5.57 -23.30
C ARG A 61 -0.43 -5.08 -23.98
N GLU A 62 -1.53 -5.80 -23.80
CA GLU A 62 -2.76 -5.59 -24.57
C GLU A 62 -3.81 -4.77 -23.84
N TRP A 63 -3.72 -4.63 -22.50
CA TRP A 63 -4.73 -3.94 -21.72
C TRP A 63 -4.20 -2.65 -21.05
N PRO A 64 -4.44 -1.47 -21.66
CA PRO A 64 -3.96 -0.18 -21.14
C PRO A 64 -4.40 0.12 -19.70
N PHE A 65 -5.59 -0.31 -19.30
CA PHE A 65 -6.07 -0.16 -17.93
C PHE A 65 -5.21 -0.93 -16.93
N PHE A 66 -4.89 -2.19 -17.24
CA PHE A 66 -4.08 -3.04 -16.37
C PHE A 66 -2.65 -2.51 -16.26
N ARG A 67 -2.08 -2.08 -17.40
CA ARG A 67 -0.79 -1.40 -17.43
C ARG A 67 -0.77 -0.13 -16.57
N ALA A 68 -1.75 0.76 -16.74
CA ALA A 68 -1.85 1.98 -15.93
C ALA A 68 -1.99 1.67 -14.43
N ARG A 69 -2.71 0.60 -14.08
CA ARG A 69 -2.86 0.15 -12.70
C ARG A 69 -1.54 -0.33 -12.10
N LEU A 70 -0.75 -1.13 -12.81
CA LEU A 70 0.56 -1.56 -12.32
C LEU A 70 1.57 -0.41 -12.26
N SER A 71 1.59 0.49 -13.24
CA SER A 71 2.46 1.68 -13.18
C SER A 71 2.12 2.60 -12.00
N MET A 72 0.84 2.72 -11.62
CA MET A 72 0.45 3.43 -10.40
C MET A 72 0.99 2.75 -9.16
N LEU A 73 0.93 1.41 -9.08
CA LEU A 73 1.48 0.65 -7.95
C LEU A 73 2.99 0.78 -7.87
N GLU A 74 3.69 0.68 -9.00
CA GLU A 74 5.13 0.90 -9.11
C GLU A 74 5.54 2.26 -8.54
N MET A 75 4.85 3.34 -8.93
CA MET A 75 5.10 4.68 -8.40
C MET A 75 4.83 4.77 -6.88
N VAL A 76 3.78 4.11 -6.39
CA VAL A 76 3.44 4.09 -4.95
C VAL A 76 4.53 3.36 -4.16
N PHE A 77 5.01 2.23 -4.67
CA PHE A 77 6.10 1.47 -4.07
C PHE A 77 7.41 2.27 -4.09
N ALA A 78 7.75 2.93 -5.19
CA ALA A 78 8.93 3.78 -5.29
C ALA A 78 8.94 4.95 -4.29
N LYS A 79 7.75 5.42 -3.86
CA LYS A 79 7.60 6.48 -2.85
C LYS A 79 7.49 5.95 -1.42
N SER A 80 7.42 4.64 -1.23
CA SER A 80 7.26 4.03 0.08
C SER A 80 8.63 3.69 0.67
N ASP A 81 8.94 4.25 1.84
CA ASP A 81 10.21 3.99 2.54
C ASP A 81 9.97 3.18 3.82
N HIS A 82 10.36 1.91 3.76
CA HIS A 82 10.28 0.97 4.89
C HIS A 82 11.16 1.36 6.10
N THR A 83 12.30 2.01 5.89
CA THR A 83 13.23 2.43 6.94
C THR A 83 12.64 3.60 7.70
N LEU A 84 12.09 4.58 6.97
CA LEU A 84 11.37 5.69 7.57
C LEU A 84 10.15 5.19 8.36
N SER A 85 9.38 4.27 7.78
CA SER A 85 8.24 3.63 8.47
C SER A 85 8.66 2.95 9.79
N ALA A 86 9.77 2.20 9.78
CA ALA A 86 10.30 1.56 10.98
C ALA A 86 10.76 2.58 12.05
N HIS A 87 11.35 3.70 11.63
CA HIS A 87 11.75 4.77 12.54
C HIS A 87 10.54 5.44 13.22
N TYR A 88 9.46 5.67 12.48
CA TYR A 88 8.22 6.19 13.06
C TYR A 88 7.56 5.21 14.03
N ASP A 89 7.58 3.90 13.73
CA ASP A 89 7.08 2.88 14.65
C ASP A 89 7.82 2.92 15.99
N GLN A 90 9.15 3.03 15.97
CA GLN A 90 9.97 3.11 17.19
C GLN A 90 9.64 4.32 18.07
N LEU A 91 9.20 5.42 17.46
CA LEU A 91 8.93 6.67 18.18
C LEU A 91 7.48 6.81 18.65
N LEU A 92 6.53 6.24 17.92
CA LEU A 92 5.10 6.55 18.08
C LEU A 92 4.21 5.35 18.41
N VAL A 93 4.71 4.11 18.24
CA VAL A 93 3.91 2.89 18.38
C VAL A 93 4.23 2.18 19.69
N GLU A 94 3.19 1.78 20.42
CA GLU A 94 3.33 0.98 21.63
C GLU A 94 3.94 -0.40 21.30
N PRO A 95 4.77 -0.97 22.19
CA PRO A 95 5.45 -2.25 21.93
C PRO A 95 4.51 -3.39 21.52
N ASP A 96 3.30 -3.44 22.08
CA ASP A 96 2.29 -4.46 21.79
C ASP A 96 1.81 -4.43 20.33
N LEU A 97 1.90 -3.28 19.67
CA LEU A 97 1.47 -3.06 18.28
C LEU A 97 2.63 -3.17 17.27
N ALA A 98 3.87 -3.28 17.73
CA ALA A 98 5.06 -3.32 16.86
C ALA A 98 5.01 -4.47 15.84
N SER A 99 4.40 -5.60 16.21
CA SER A 99 4.22 -6.77 15.33
C SER A 99 3.36 -6.47 14.10
N VAL A 100 2.42 -5.52 14.18
CA VAL A 100 1.57 -5.11 13.05
C VAL A 100 2.40 -4.34 12.02
N GLY A 101 3.16 -3.35 12.47
CA GLY A 101 4.03 -2.57 11.59
C GLY A 101 5.11 -3.42 10.92
N GLN A 102 5.69 -4.37 11.67
CA GLN A 102 6.64 -5.33 11.10
C GLN A 102 6.01 -6.19 10.00
N ARG A 103 4.81 -6.76 10.22
CA ARG A 103 4.09 -7.53 9.19
C ARG A 103 3.79 -6.70 7.95
N LEU A 104 3.34 -5.46 8.12
CA LEU A 104 3.04 -4.57 6.99
C LEU A 104 4.29 -4.23 6.17
N ARG A 105 5.45 -4.00 6.82
CA ARG A 105 6.72 -3.77 6.09
C ARG A 105 7.19 -5.01 5.35
N HIS A 106 7.07 -6.20 5.94
CA HIS A 106 7.39 -7.44 5.24
C HIS A 106 6.47 -7.68 4.04
N GLN A 107 5.17 -7.38 4.18
CA GLN A 107 4.23 -7.48 3.06
C GLN A 107 4.60 -6.51 1.94
N LEU A 108 4.92 -5.25 2.28
CA LEU A 108 5.36 -4.25 1.30
C LEU A 108 6.57 -4.73 0.50
N GLN A 109 7.58 -5.30 1.17
CA GLN A 109 8.77 -5.82 0.47
C GLN A 109 8.42 -6.97 -0.48
N ARG A 110 7.61 -7.93 -0.01
CA ARG A 110 7.16 -9.06 -0.84
C ARG A 110 6.36 -8.60 -2.07
N ASP A 111 5.51 -7.59 -1.89
CA ASP A 111 4.69 -7.03 -2.96
C ASP A 111 5.57 -6.32 -4.01
N ILE A 112 6.63 -5.63 -3.57
CA ILE A 112 7.64 -5.02 -4.46
C ILE A 112 8.36 -6.11 -5.26
N ASP A 113 8.86 -7.15 -4.59
CA ASP A 113 9.59 -8.24 -5.23
C ASP A 113 8.70 -8.97 -6.26
N THR A 114 7.43 -9.19 -5.91
CA THR A 114 6.42 -9.78 -6.79
C THR A 114 6.21 -8.92 -8.04
N LEU A 115 6.05 -7.61 -7.88
CA LEU A 115 5.86 -6.69 -9.00
C LEU A 115 7.08 -6.68 -9.92
N LEU A 116 8.29 -6.66 -9.36
CA LEU A 116 9.54 -6.70 -10.14
C LEU A 116 9.65 -7.98 -10.96
N SER A 117 9.31 -9.14 -10.38
CA SER A 117 9.35 -10.43 -11.10
C SER A 117 8.39 -10.52 -12.30
N ILE A 118 7.34 -9.69 -12.32
CA ILE A 118 6.38 -9.61 -13.44
C ILE A 118 6.89 -8.70 -14.55
N LEU A 119 7.65 -7.65 -14.19
CA LEU A 119 8.15 -6.62 -15.10
C LEU A 119 9.46 -7.02 -15.79
N GLU A 120 10.24 -7.92 -15.19
CA GLU A 120 11.38 -8.63 -15.83
C GLU A 120 10.91 -9.65 -16.88
#